data_AF-A0A502DYJ2-F1
#
_entry.id   AF-A0A502DYJ2-F1
#
_cell.length_a   1.000
_cell.length_b   1.000
_cell.length_c   1.000
_cell.angle_alpha   90.00
_cell.angle_beta   90.00
_cell.angle_gamma   90.00
#
_symmetry.space_group_name_H-M   'P 1'
#
loop_
_entity.id
_entity.type
_entity.pdbx_description
1 polymer ?
#
loop_
_entity_poly.entity_id
_entity_poly.type
_entity_poly.pdbx_seq_one_letter_code
_entity_poly.pdbx_strand_id
1 'polypeptide(L)'
;MTSKFSVACASLGTSLLLLLGAGPAAAFGDATPGFYVEGGSTFQGGADADAWAAGAVLPWSPSGDYTVDGRSFAWDLFASQWRSPERLDGGRRNYAQIGVIATWRYRFDAGRSPWFADAGIGGTVMNHIYRPTERPFSSTFQFTEVLGLGRSFGQRGEHEVSMRVQHFSNAGIKKPNPGANFVRLRYLYRF
;
A
#
# COMPACT_ATOMS: atom_id res chain seq x y z
N MET A 1 -25.71 4.27 -42.66
CA MET A 1 -26.25 4.28 -41.29
C MET A 1 -25.08 4.12 -40.33
N THR A 2 -24.90 5.11 -39.47
CA THR A 2 -23.70 5.41 -38.67
C THR A 2 -23.63 4.58 -37.39
N SER A 3 -22.40 4.22 -37.01
CA SER A 3 -22.05 3.47 -35.79
C SER A 3 -22.34 4.23 -34.50
N LYS A 4 -22.64 3.51 -33.40
CA LYS A 4 -22.38 4.00 -32.04
C LYS A 4 -21.79 2.88 -31.17
N PHE A 5 -20.46 2.90 -31.05
CA PHE A 5 -19.76 2.40 -29.87
C PHE A 5 -20.10 3.34 -28.71
N SER A 6 -20.58 2.81 -27.59
CA SER A 6 -20.70 3.56 -26.34
C SER A 6 -19.59 3.12 -25.40
N VAL A 7 -18.59 3.99 -25.26
CA VAL A 7 -17.56 3.96 -24.23
C VAL A 7 -18.21 4.43 -22.94
N ALA A 8 -18.35 3.52 -21.96
CA ALA A 8 -18.70 3.88 -20.59
C ALA A 8 -17.47 3.65 -19.71
N CYS A 9 -16.57 4.63 -19.71
CA CYS A 9 -15.40 4.65 -18.83
C CYS A 9 -15.13 6.09 -18.41
N ALA A 10 -15.96 6.65 -17.53
CA ALA A 10 -15.70 7.94 -16.86
C ALA A 10 -16.74 8.21 -15.76
N SER A 11 -16.60 7.62 -14.57
CA SER A 11 -17.32 8.12 -13.38
C SER A 11 -16.84 7.57 -12.02
N LEU A 12 -15.54 7.34 -11.83
CA LEU A 12 -14.98 7.03 -10.49
C LEU A 12 -13.92 8.02 -10.00
N GLY A 13 -13.76 9.17 -10.66
CA GLY A 13 -12.60 10.04 -10.47
C GLY A 13 -12.72 11.24 -9.53
N THR A 14 -13.91 11.62 -9.04
CA THR A 14 -14.11 13.04 -8.62
C THR A 14 -14.62 13.29 -7.20
N SER A 15 -14.58 12.32 -6.27
CA SER A 15 -15.18 12.52 -4.94
C SER A 15 -14.27 12.26 -3.73
N LEU A 16 -12.97 11.99 -3.91
CA LEU A 16 -12.04 11.80 -2.78
C LEU A 16 -10.88 12.82 -2.74
N LEU A 17 -11.04 13.99 -3.37
CA LEU A 17 -10.05 15.08 -3.32
C LEU A 17 -10.37 16.19 -2.31
N LEU A 18 -11.52 16.13 -1.62
CA LEU A 18 -12.03 17.25 -0.81
C LEU A 18 -11.66 17.23 0.69
N LEU A 19 -10.75 16.37 1.13
CA LEU A 19 -10.28 16.33 2.53
C LEU A 19 -8.84 16.85 2.73
N LEU A 20 -8.22 17.42 1.69
CA LEU A 20 -6.85 17.93 1.74
C LEU A 20 -6.82 19.40 2.21
N GLY A 21 -7.38 19.68 3.39
CA GLY A 21 -7.37 21.02 3.98
C GLY A 21 -5.94 21.56 4.12
N ALA A 22 -5.71 22.81 3.71
CA ALA A 22 -4.44 23.52 3.82
C ALA A 22 -4.12 23.85 5.29
N GLY A 23 -3.64 22.86 6.05
CA GLY A 23 -2.99 23.08 7.34
C GLY A 23 -1.61 23.72 7.16
N PRO A 24 -1.12 24.47 8.16
CA PRO A 24 0.19 25.13 8.10
C PRO A 24 1.31 24.12 7.84
N ALA A 25 2.35 24.57 7.15
CA ALA A 25 3.58 23.81 6.92
C ALA A 25 4.40 23.78 8.22
N ALA A 26 4.08 22.86 9.12
CA ALA A 26 5.02 22.44 10.16
C ALA A 26 6.16 21.64 9.50
N ALA A 27 7.33 21.58 10.13
CA ALA A 27 8.35 20.62 9.74
C ALA A 27 7.81 19.21 10.02
N PHE A 28 7.44 18.47 8.97
CA PHE A 28 6.92 17.11 9.09
C PHE A 28 8.11 16.15 9.23
N GLY A 29 8.36 15.67 10.45
CA GLY A 29 9.41 14.70 10.72
C GLY A 29 8.96 13.26 10.46
N ASP A 30 9.79 12.47 9.76
CA ASP A 30 9.58 11.03 9.59
C ASP A 30 10.36 10.19 10.63
N ALA A 31 10.94 10.84 11.64
CA ALA A 31 11.85 10.25 12.63
C ALA A 31 11.14 9.53 13.79
N THR A 32 9.82 9.63 13.90
CA THR A 32 9.04 8.96 14.95
C THR A 32 8.36 7.69 14.42
N PRO A 33 8.26 6.63 15.25
CA PRO A 33 7.44 5.47 14.94
C PRO A 33 5.97 5.84 14.76
N GLY A 34 5.23 4.95 14.10
CA GLY A 34 3.79 5.11 13.94
C GLY A 34 3.07 3.79 13.70
N PHE A 35 1.76 3.81 13.90
CA PHE A 35 0.87 2.70 13.54
C PHE A 35 -0.02 3.11 12.38
N TYR A 36 -0.43 2.14 11.59
CA TYR A 36 -1.32 2.39 10.46
C TYR A 36 -2.35 1.29 10.28
N VAL A 37 -3.41 1.67 9.57
CA VAL A 37 -4.37 0.77 8.96
C VAL A 37 -4.49 1.10 7.48
N GLU A 38 -4.72 0.08 6.66
CA GLU A 38 -4.94 0.26 5.24
C GLU A 38 -5.96 -0.73 4.70
N GLY A 39 -6.63 -0.34 3.62
CA GLY A 39 -7.59 -1.15 2.90
C GLY A 39 -7.51 -0.91 1.41
N GLY A 40 -7.82 -1.92 0.61
CA GLY A 40 -7.73 -1.82 -0.84
C GLY A 40 -8.25 -3.03 -1.58
N SER A 41 -8.24 -2.94 -2.90
CA SER A 41 -8.69 -4.01 -3.78
C SER A 41 -7.74 -4.19 -4.96
N THR A 42 -7.81 -5.36 -5.60
CA THR A 42 -7.07 -5.64 -6.81
C THR A 42 -7.63 -4.86 -8.00
N PHE A 43 -6.75 -4.28 -8.82
CA PHE A 43 -7.15 -3.58 -10.05
C PHE A 43 -6.52 -4.19 -11.32
N GLN A 44 -5.52 -5.08 -11.18
CA GLN A 44 -4.87 -5.75 -12.30
C GLN A 44 -4.14 -7.03 -11.84
N GLY A 45 -4.20 -8.09 -12.64
CA GLY A 45 -3.28 -9.23 -12.51
C GLY A 45 -3.75 -10.43 -11.67
N GLY A 46 -5.02 -10.58 -11.33
CA GLY A 46 -5.50 -11.75 -10.58
C GLY A 46 -7.01 -11.73 -10.36
N ALA A 47 -7.54 -12.70 -9.60
CA ALA A 47 -8.94 -12.72 -9.18
C ALA A 47 -9.25 -11.53 -8.26
N ASP A 48 -10.47 -10.99 -8.36
CA ASP A 48 -10.93 -9.87 -7.53
C ASP A 48 -10.71 -10.17 -6.04
N ALA A 49 -9.90 -9.38 -5.36
CA ALA A 49 -9.65 -9.54 -3.93
C ALA A 49 -9.66 -8.20 -3.22
N ASP A 50 -10.31 -8.17 -2.07
CA ASP A 50 -10.24 -7.07 -1.11
C ASP A 50 -9.20 -7.43 -0.05
N ALA A 51 -8.43 -6.46 0.43
CA ALA A 51 -7.49 -6.66 1.52
C ALA A 51 -7.57 -5.53 2.54
N TRP A 52 -7.43 -5.88 3.81
CA TRP A 52 -7.17 -4.93 4.89
C TRP A 52 -5.88 -5.32 5.60
N ALA A 53 -5.19 -4.33 6.18
CA ALA A 53 -3.99 -4.55 6.97
C ALA A 53 -3.89 -3.55 8.12
N ALA A 54 -3.18 -3.97 9.17
CA ALA A 54 -2.70 -3.11 10.23
C ALA A 54 -1.20 -3.32 10.38
N GLY A 55 -0.48 -2.26 10.73
CA GLY A 55 0.97 -2.33 10.81
C GLY A 55 1.61 -1.19 11.57
N ALA A 56 2.93 -1.22 11.63
CA ALA A 56 3.77 -0.22 12.24
C ALA A 56 4.86 0.23 11.26
N VAL A 57 5.24 1.50 11.35
CA VAL A 57 6.40 2.08 10.66
C VAL A 57 7.45 2.38 11.70
N LEU A 58 8.66 1.84 11.49
CA LEU A 58 9.81 1.99 12.36
C LEU A 58 10.93 2.72 11.60
N PRO A 59 11.20 4.00 11.91
CA PRO A 59 12.28 4.73 11.27
C PRO A 59 13.63 4.07 11.58
N TRP A 60 14.50 4.01 10.57
CA TRP A 60 15.82 3.38 10.70
C TRP A 60 16.70 4.04 11.77
N SER A 61 16.51 5.33 11.99
CA SER A 61 17.10 6.04 13.13
C SER A 61 16.01 6.75 13.93
N PRO A 62 15.52 6.13 15.03
CA PRO A 62 14.49 6.72 15.88
C PRO A 62 14.96 7.94 16.69
N SER A 63 16.27 8.22 16.73
CA SER A 63 16.89 9.23 17.61
C SER A 63 17.62 10.36 16.88
N GLY A 64 17.48 10.47 15.56
CA GLY A 64 18.12 11.53 14.79
C GLY A 64 17.31 11.94 13.58
N ASP A 65 17.39 13.23 13.21
CA ASP A 65 16.85 13.75 11.95
C ASP A 65 17.72 13.26 10.79
N TYR A 66 17.58 12.00 10.40
CA TYR A 66 18.22 11.44 9.19
C TYR A 66 17.46 11.81 7.92
N THR A 67 16.72 12.92 7.95
CA THR A 67 16.08 13.49 6.77
C THR A 67 17.11 14.31 6.00
N VAL A 68 17.89 13.65 5.16
CA VAL A 68 18.83 14.35 4.27
C VAL A 68 18.06 14.79 3.04
N ASP A 69 17.84 16.11 2.89
CA ASP A 69 17.17 16.69 1.72
C ASP A 69 15.77 16.04 1.47
N GLY A 70 14.98 15.91 2.54
CA GLY A 70 13.64 15.30 2.49
C GLY A 70 13.62 13.77 2.38
N ARG A 71 14.76 13.08 2.41
CA ARG A 71 14.82 11.62 2.22
C ARG A 71 14.89 10.92 3.57
N SER A 72 14.05 9.91 3.78
CA SER A 72 14.05 9.09 5.00
C SER A 72 13.91 7.60 4.65
N PHE A 73 14.24 6.75 5.62
CA PHE A 73 14.17 5.29 5.49
C PHE A 73 13.51 4.68 6.73
N ALA A 74 12.58 3.75 6.50
CA ALA A 74 11.85 3.08 7.55
C ALA A 74 11.51 1.63 7.18
N TRP A 75 11.22 0.83 8.22
CA TRP A 75 10.67 -0.51 8.08
C TRP A 75 9.15 -0.46 8.29
N ASP A 76 8.36 -0.94 7.33
CA ASP A 76 6.94 -1.21 7.52
C ASP A 76 6.77 -2.68 7.91
N LEU A 77 6.19 -2.94 9.09
CA LEU A 77 5.80 -4.28 9.54
C LEU A 77 4.28 -4.38 9.54
N PHE A 78 3.71 -5.47 9.00
CA PHE A 78 2.26 -5.57 8.91
C PHE A 78 1.69 -6.99 9.00
N ALA A 79 0.42 -7.04 9.38
CA ALA A 79 -0.46 -8.18 9.23
C ALA A 79 -1.65 -7.77 8.36
N SER A 80 -2.05 -8.63 7.42
CA SER A 80 -3.09 -8.38 6.43
C SER A 80 -3.99 -9.59 6.26
N GLN A 81 -5.23 -9.35 5.89
CA GLN A 81 -6.21 -10.36 5.53
C GLN A 81 -6.79 -10.02 4.16
N TRP A 82 -6.73 -11.00 3.26
CA TRP A 82 -7.24 -10.90 1.91
C TRP A 82 -8.51 -11.73 1.80
N ARG A 83 -9.50 -11.21 1.08
CA ARG A 83 -10.76 -11.89 0.82
C ARG A 83 -11.00 -11.99 -0.67
N SER A 84 -11.04 -13.21 -1.19
CA SER A 84 -11.21 -13.52 -2.62
C SER A 84 -12.46 -14.38 -2.81
N PRO A 85 -13.27 -14.19 -3.87
CA PRO A 85 -14.35 -15.09 -4.24
C PRO A 85 -13.84 -16.50 -4.52
N GLU A 86 -14.57 -17.51 -4.05
CA GLU A 86 -14.40 -18.91 -4.45
C GLU A 86 -15.32 -19.21 -5.63
N ARG A 87 -14.75 -19.75 -6.70
CA ARG A 87 -15.45 -19.89 -7.99
C ARG A 87 -16.40 -21.08 -8.06
N LEU A 88 -16.28 -22.05 -7.16
CA LEU A 88 -17.01 -23.32 -7.24
C LEU A 88 -18.29 -23.35 -6.38
N ASP A 89 -18.32 -22.63 -5.26
CA ASP A 89 -19.43 -22.73 -4.28
C ASP A 89 -20.07 -21.37 -3.94
N GLY A 90 -19.69 -20.27 -4.63
CA GLY A 90 -20.15 -18.92 -4.29
C GLY A 90 -19.64 -18.37 -2.95
N GLY A 91 -18.74 -19.11 -2.29
CA GLY A 91 -18.10 -18.74 -1.02
C GLY A 91 -17.04 -17.64 -1.15
N ARG A 92 -16.50 -17.16 -0.01
CA ARG A 92 -15.35 -16.25 0.04
C ARG A 92 -14.26 -16.87 0.89
N ARG A 93 -13.03 -16.93 0.38
CA ARG A 93 -11.88 -17.43 1.13
C ARG A 93 -11.05 -16.29 1.71
N ASN A 94 -10.68 -16.44 2.97
CA ASN A 94 -9.80 -15.52 3.67
C ASN A 94 -8.36 -16.05 3.70
N TYR A 95 -7.38 -15.18 3.47
CA TYR A 95 -5.96 -15.49 3.53
C TYR A 95 -5.26 -14.48 4.44
N ALA A 96 -4.55 -14.97 5.46
CA ALA A 96 -3.77 -14.11 6.33
C ALA A 96 -2.34 -13.99 5.81
N GLN A 97 -1.78 -12.78 5.89
CA GLN A 97 -0.46 -12.42 5.42
C GLN A 97 0.26 -11.63 6.50
N ILE A 98 1.54 -11.88 6.70
CA ILE A 98 2.43 -10.99 7.44
C ILE A 98 3.56 -10.55 6.52
N GLY A 99 4.12 -9.37 6.74
CA GLY A 99 5.18 -8.86 5.89
C GLY A 99 6.03 -7.78 6.50
N VAL A 100 7.18 -7.58 5.86
CA VAL A 100 8.11 -6.49 6.13
C VAL A 100 8.46 -5.80 4.81
N ILE A 101 8.49 -4.48 4.80
CA ILE A 101 8.89 -3.65 3.66
C ILE A 101 9.98 -2.69 4.12
N ALA A 102 11.09 -2.66 3.40
CA ALA A 102 12.07 -1.58 3.45
C ALA A 102 11.51 -0.42 2.61
N THR A 103 11.19 0.70 3.25
CA THR A 103 10.50 1.84 2.63
C THR A 103 11.41 3.06 2.64
N TRP A 104 11.70 3.59 1.45
CA TRP A 104 12.29 4.90 1.26
C TRP A 104 11.17 5.91 1.05
N ARG A 105 11.30 7.04 1.72
CA ARG A 105 10.39 8.17 1.58
C ARG A 105 11.15 9.37 1.06
N TYR A 106 10.51 10.09 0.15
CA TYR A 106 10.94 11.41 -0.27
C TYR A 106 9.83 12.42 0.02
N ARG A 107 10.12 13.34 0.93
CA ARG A 107 9.29 14.47 1.29
C ARG A 107 9.75 15.69 0.50
N PHE A 108 8.84 16.26 -0.28
CA PHE A 108 9.16 17.35 -1.20
C PHE A 108 9.59 18.62 -0.46
N ASP A 109 10.12 19.59 -1.21
CA ASP A 109 10.59 20.88 -0.66
C ASP A 109 11.63 20.69 0.46
N ALA A 110 12.60 19.80 0.22
CA ALA A 110 13.67 19.45 1.17
C ALA A 110 13.14 19.06 2.57
N GLY A 111 12.01 18.34 2.62
CA GLY A 111 11.38 17.89 3.88
C GLY A 111 10.32 18.84 4.46
N ARG A 112 10.11 20.03 3.89
CA ARG A 112 9.10 20.99 4.39
C ARG A 112 7.70 20.72 3.86
N SER A 113 7.56 20.02 2.75
CA SER A 113 6.25 19.76 2.17
C SER A 113 5.45 18.79 3.03
N PRO A 114 4.13 19.02 3.21
CA PRO A 114 3.25 18.02 3.78
C PRO A 114 3.15 16.80 2.86
N TRP A 115 3.44 16.95 1.57
CA TRP A 115 3.38 15.88 0.58
C TRP A 115 4.66 15.06 0.56
N PHE A 116 4.51 13.75 0.34
CA PHE A 116 5.61 12.81 0.22
C PHE A 116 5.28 11.71 -0.79
N ALA A 117 6.33 11.07 -1.30
CA ALA A 117 6.25 9.85 -2.08
C ALA A 117 7.03 8.74 -1.38
N ASP A 118 6.47 7.53 -1.40
CA ASP A 118 7.07 6.32 -0.84
C ASP A 118 7.42 5.33 -1.95
N ALA A 119 8.55 4.66 -1.81
CA ALA A 119 8.92 3.50 -2.62
C ALA A 119 9.49 2.43 -1.70
N GLY A 120 9.11 1.17 -1.89
CA GLY A 120 9.54 0.12 -0.98
C GLY A 120 9.59 -1.25 -1.63
N ILE A 121 10.44 -2.09 -1.06
CA ILE A 121 10.56 -3.51 -1.44
C ILE A 121 10.56 -4.36 -0.18
N GLY A 122 9.98 -5.54 -0.26
CA GLY A 122 9.72 -6.34 0.92
C GLY A 122 9.47 -7.81 0.62
N GLY A 123 9.27 -8.53 1.71
CA GLY A 123 8.91 -9.94 1.71
C GLY A 123 7.69 -10.15 2.58
N THR A 124 6.83 -11.07 2.15
CA THR A 124 5.64 -11.45 2.89
C THR A 124 5.51 -12.96 2.95
N VAL A 125 4.80 -13.44 3.97
CA VAL A 125 4.44 -14.85 4.11
C VAL A 125 2.94 -14.94 4.34
N MET A 126 2.26 -15.80 3.60
CA MET A 126 0.86 -16.12 3.79
C MET A 126 0.67 -17.42 4.60
N ASN A 127 -0.39 -17.49 5.41
CA ASN A 127 -0.71 -18.64 6.24
C ASN A 127 -1.06 -19.90 5.43
N HIS A 128 -1.55 -19.72 4.21
CA HIS A 128 -1.80 -20.77 3.23
C HIS A 128 -1.30 -20.31 1.87
N ILE A 129 -0.97 -21.26 1.00
CA ILE A 129 -0.77 -20.97 -0.42
C ILE A 129 -2.05 -20.32 -0.95
N TYR A 130 -1.97 -19.10 -1.49
CA TYR A 130 -3.10 -18.48 -2.18
C TYR A 130 -3.37 -19.28 -3.47
N ARG A 131 -4.58 -19.86 -3.57
CA ARG A 131 -4.98 -20.73 -4.67
C ARG A 131 -6.22 -20.15 -5.37
N PRO A 132 -6.05 -19.18 -6.29
CA PRO A 132 -7.11 -18.81 -7.21
C PRO A 132 -7.24 -19.92 -8.26
N THR A 133 -8.47 -20.23 -8.66
CA THR A 133 -8.97 -21.43 -9.36
C THR A 133 -8.22 -21.89 -10.63
N GLU A 134 -7.25 -21.12 -11.14
CA GLU A 134 -6.50 -21.46 -12.37
C GLU A 134 -4.98 -21.62 -12.14
N ARG A 135 -4.39 -20.94 -11.14
CA ARG A 135 -2.92 -20.80 -11.01
C ARG A 135 -2.52 -20.62 -9.54
N PRO A 136 -2.24 -21.69 -8.78
CA PRO A 136 -1.85 -21.56 -7.37
C PRO A 136 -0.53 -20.78 -7.26
N PHE A 137 -0.40 -19.90 -6.25
CA PHE A 137 0.93 -19.43 -5.87
C PHE A 137 1.80 -20.65 -5.54
N SER A 138 3.05 -20.58 -5.93
CA SER A 138 3.97 -21.72 -5.78
C SER A 138 4.69 -21.75 -4.42
N SER A 139 4.51 -20.71 -3.61
CA SER A 139 5.14 -20.49 -2.31
C SER A 139 4.21 -19.68 -1.42
N THR A 140 4.31 -19.88 -0.10
CA THR A 140 3.70 -18.99 0.90
C THR A 140 4.46 -17.66 1.00
N PHE A 141 5.73 -17.65 0.63
CA PHE A 141 6.56 -16.44 0.54
C PHE A 141 6.32 -15.70 -0.78
N GLN A 142 6.10 -14.38 -0.71
CA GLN A 142 5.98 -13.48 -1.86
C GLN A 142 6.86 -12.24 -1.64
N PHE A 143 7.57 -11.82 -2.67
CA PHE A 143 8.13 -10.47 -2.75
C PHE A 143 7.00 -9.46 -2.90
N THR A 144 7.23 -8.27 -2.38
CA THR A 144 6.31 -7.15 -2.58
C THR A 144 7.06 -5.87 -2.89
N GLU A 145 6.53 -5.12 -3.84
CA GLU A 145 6.97 -3.78 -4.17
C GLU A 145 5.83 -2.80 -3.91
N VAL A 146 6.17 -1.61 -3.42
CA VAL A 146 5.21 -0.55 -3.12
C VAL A 146 5.65 0.76 -3.76
N LEU A 147 4.68 1.50 -4.29
CA LEU A 147 4.81 2.91 -4.62
C LEU A 147 3.64 3.66 -4.00
N GLY A 148 3.89 4.78 -3.36
CA GLY A 148 2.87 5.56 -2.65
C GLY A 148 3.02 7.05 -2.85
N LEU A 149 1.90 7.75 -2.78
CA LEU A 149 1.84 9.20 -2.67
C LEU A 149 0.94 9.53 -1.48
N GLY A 150 1.40 10.42 -0.61
CA GLY A 150 0.65 10.76 0.58
C GLY A 150 0.88 12.18 1.07
N ARG A 151 0.16 12.50 2.12
CA ARG A 151 0.17 13.81 2.75
C ARG A 151 0.08 13.69 4.27
N SER A 152 0.93 14.45 4.95
CA SER A 152 0.93 14.64 6.39
C SER A 152 0.09 15.85 6.80
N PHE A 153 -0.55 15.77 7.96
CA PHE A 153 -1.36 16.82 8.57
C PHE A 153 -1.40 16.64 10.10
N GLY A 154 -2.04 17.57 10.81
CA GLY A 154 -1.93 17.68 12.28
C GLY A 154 -0.93 18.75 12.69
N GLN A 155 -1.01 19.22 13.93
CA GLN A 155 -0.17 20.33 14.41
C GLN A 155 1.32 19.97 14.44
N ARG A 156 1.62 18.69 14.63
CA ARG A 156 2.96 18.12 14.68
C ARG A 156 3.26 17.22 13.48
N GLY A 157 2.36 17.16 12.49
CA GLY A 157 2.52 16.24 11.37
C GLY A 157 2.26 14.78 11.71
N GLU A 158 1.53 14.53 12.79
CA GLU A 158 1.31 13.23 13.39
C GLU A 158 0.34 12.34 12.61
N HIS A 159 -0.40 12.90 11.66
CA HIS A 159 -1.35 12.16 10.82
C HIS A 159 -0.90 12.10 9.37
N GLU A 160 -1.05 10.94 8.73
CA GLU A 160 -0.77 10.78 7.31
C GLU A 160 -1.87 10.01 6.61
N VAL A 161 -2.23 10.44 5.40
CA VAL A 161 -3.04 9.67 4.46
C VAL A 161 -2.24 9.43 3.20
N SER A 162 -2.23 8.20 2.68
CA SER A 162 -1.54 7.86 1.43
C SER A 162 -2.32 6.88 0.58
N MET A 163 -2.20 7.05 -0.73
CA MET A 163 -2.61 6.07 -1.72
C MET A 163 -1.38 5.28 -2.16
N ARG A 164 -1.50 3.96 -2.21
CA ARG A 164 -0.38 3.05 -2.51
C ARG A 164 -0.79 2.07 -3.60
N VAL A 165 0.11 1.85 -4.55
CA VAL A 165 0.08 0.70 -5.45
C VAL A 165 1.04 -0.33 -4.89
N GLN A 166 0.56 -1.55 -4.67
CA GLN A 166 1.34 -2.64 -4.11
C GLN A 166 1.26 -3.86 -5.00
N HIS A 167 2.41 -4.32 -5.48
CA HIS A 167 2.54 -5.55 -6.23
C HIS A 167 2.99 -6.67 -5.29
N PHE A 168 2.45 -7.88 -5.51
CA PHE A 168 2.92 -9.10 -4.88
C PHE A 168 3.30 -10.11 -5.95
N SER A 169 4.50 -10.66 -5.85
CA SER A 169 5.02 -11.62 -6.81
C SER A 169 5.94 -12.66 -6.17
N ASN A 170 6.16 -13.79 -6.85
CA ASN A 170 7.17 -14.78 -6.47
C ASN A 170 8.49 -14.56 -7.25
N ALA A 171 8.74 -13.37 -7.80
CA ALA A 171 9.91 -13.03 -8.63
C ALA A 171 10.26 -14.05 -9.75
N GLY A 172 9.28 -14.82 -10.23
CA GLY A 172 9.48 -15.83 -11.27
C GLY A 172 10.08 -17.18 -10.80
N ILE A 173 10.23 -17.41 -9.49
CA ILE A 173 10.83 -18.64 -8.91
C ILE A 173 10.10 -19.92 -9.34
N LYS A 174 8.78 -19.86 -9.58
CA LYS A 174 8.02 -20.99 -10.12
C LYS A 174 6.80 -20.47 -10.87
N LYS A 175 6.57 -20.99 -12.06
CA LYS A 175 5.44 -20.62 -12.92
C LYS A 175 4.28 -21.61 -12.71
N PRO A 176 3.03 -21.14 -12.80
CA PRO A 176 2.65 -19.76 -13.09
C PRO A 176 2.56 -18.85 -11.85
N ASN A 177 2.85 -17.56 -12.02
CA ASN A 177 2.62 -16.51 -11.03
C ASN A 177 1.92 -15.33 -11.70
N PRO A 178 0.58 -15.22 -11.61
CA PRO A 178 -0.13 -14.08 -12.19
C PRO A 178 0.21 -12.76 -11.46
N GLY A 179 0.76 -12.84 -10.24
CA GLY A 179 0.96 -11.71 -9.35
C GLY A 179 -0.37 -11.20 -8.79
N ALA A 180 -0.35 -10.14 -8.00
CA ALA A 180 -1.55 -9.39 -7.63
C ALA A 180 -1.18 -7.92 -7.43
N ASN A 181 -1.88 -7.00 -8.10
CA ASN A 181 -1.70 -5.56 -7.92
C ASN A 181 -2.87 -4.99 -7.14
N PHE A 182 -2.57 -4.39 -5.99
CA PHE A 182 -3.55 -3.70 -5.14
C PHE A 182 -3.38 -2.20 -5.24
N VAL A 183 -4.50 -1.49 -5.27
CA VAL A 183 -4.54 -0.09 -4.87
C VAL A 183 -5.05 -0.03 -3.44
N ARG A 184 -4.32 0.66 -2.56
CA ARG A 184 -4.61 0.73 -1.13
C ARG A 184 -4.68 2.19 -0.67
N LEU A 185 -5.60 2.46 0.23
CA LEU A 185 -5.64 3.69 1.01
C LEU A 185 -5.13 3.37 2.42
N ARG A 186 -4.15 4.12 2.88
CA ARG A 186 -3.54 3.99 4.21
C ARG A 186 -3.76 5.26 5.01
N TYR A 187 -4.10 5.08 6.28
CA TYR A 187 -4.00 6.10 7.32
C TYR A 187 -2.96 5.69 8.35
N LEU A 188 -2.04 6.59 8.66
CA LEU A 188 -0.95 6.38 9.62
C LEU A 188 -0.97 7.47 10.69
N TYR A 189 -0.72 7.07 11.93
CA TYR A 189 -0.55 7.96 13.08
C TYR A 189 0.84 7.78 13.70
N ARG A 190 1.56 8.88 13.91
CA ARG A 190 2.87 8.95 14.56
C ARG A 190 2.74 9.43 16.01
N PHE A 191 3.58 8.90 16.91
CA PHE A 191 3.54 9.22 18.34
C PHE A 191 4.90 9.61 18.91
#